data_AF-A0A1I6T0R8-F1
#
_entry.id   AF-A0A1I6T0R8-F1
#
_cell.length_a   1.000
_cell.length_b   1.000
_cell.length_c   1.000
_cell.angle_alpha   90.00
_cell.angle_beta   90.00
_cell.angle_gamma   90.00
#
_symmetry.space_group_name_H-M   'P 1'
#
loop_
_entity.id
_entity.type
_entity.pdbx_description
1 polymer ?
#
loop_
_entity_poly.entity_id
_entity_poly.type
_entity_poly.pdbx_seq_one_letter_code
_entity_poly.pdbx_strand_id
1 'polypeptide(L)'
;MDHSITASYYDTTQQLSLLKHVLSEDKRPIAFIIAAGCPVSIRHNDAPLIPDVAGLTRKISDSFGGNPDSLLMKIIQNLKTTIPNPTIEDILSYIRLLQQIPMSGKIHDVENSVINALEESICELIEEEVNVDLPGNATPYHKIAAWINSINREHQVEIFTTNYDLLMEQALEELNVPYFDGFVGSKRAFFDIRTIEENKLPSRWSKLWKLHGSINWQLDKQTQTIWRGTPSKGCSLIHPSHLKYDQSRKMPYLVMMDQLKLFLNQPSAILITCGYSYKDQHINEVLSQGLQTNPNALIYGLQYDVLENYQEAKDMALKRSNLILLAKDRAIIGKKEGEWKPDPQSSQDNDPLLFFKLGDFQHLASFLEEISQYDWSKQND
;
A
#
# COMPACT_ATOMS: atom_id res chain seq x y z
N MET A 1 5.37 39.43 20.98
CA MET A 1 6.77 39.11 21.32
C MET A 1 7.03 37.74 20.74
N ASP A 2 8.00 37.67 19.84
CA ASP A 2 8.27 36.55 18.95
C ASP A 2 8.33 35.19 19.66
N HIS A 3 7.46 34.28 19.26
CA HIS A 3 7.76 32.86 19.39
C HIS A 3 8.77 32.51 18.31
N SER A 4 10.05 32.69 18.61
CA SER A 4 11.13 32.10 17.84
C SER A 4 10.90 30.59 17.77
N ILE A 5 10.45 30.11 16.62
CA ILE A 5 10.38 28.68 16.30
C ILE A 5 11.85 28.21 16.29
N THR A 6 12.31 27.64 17.40
CA THR A 6 13.58 26.92 17.43
C THR A 6 13.48 25.79 16.42
N ALA A 7 14.19 25.92 15.29
CA ALA A 7 14.31 24.85 14.32
C ALA A 7 14.77 23.59 15.05
N SER A 8 13.91 22.56 15.07
CA SER A 8 14.27 21.28 15.62
C SER A 8 15.08 20.55 14.57
N TYR A 9 16.25 20.03 14.94
CA TYR A 9 17.11 19.29 14.03
C TYR A 9 17.22 17.83 14.45
N TYR A 10 17.02 16.92 13.50
CA TYR A 10 17.09 15.48 13.71
C TYR A 10 18.32 14.88 13.04
N ASP A 11 18.94 13.91 13.71
CA ASP A 11 20.11 13.20 13.21
C ASP A 11 19.66 11.96 12.42
N THR A 12 20.00 11.91 11.13
CA THR A 12 19.63 10.81 10.23
C THR A 12 20.24 9.48 10.68
N THR A 13 21.52 9.46 11.07
CA THR A 13 22.24 8.27 11.53
C THR A 13 21.61 7.71 12.79
N GLN A 14 21.21 8.59 13.70
CA GLN A 14 20.49 8.19 14.92
C GLN A 14 19.14 7.54 14.59
N GLN A 15 18.36 8.10 13.66
CA GLN A 15 17.07 7.52 13.28
C GLN A 15 17.22 6.17 12.57
N LEU A 16 18.23 6.03 11.69
CA LEU A 16 18.55 4.76 11.03
C LEU A 16 18.94 3.69 12.05
N SER A 17 19.76 4.05 13.03
CA SER A 17 20.18 3.12 14.10
C SER A 17 19.00 2.67 14.97
N LEU A 18 18.09 3.59 15.29
CA LEU A 18 16.87 3.26 16.03
C LEU A 18 15.98 2.30 15.25
N LEU A 19 15.74 2.59 13.97
CA LEU A 19 14.94 1.73 13.10
C LEU A 19 15.58 0.36 12.92
N LYS A 20 16.91 0.29 12.74
CA LYS A 20 17.68 -0.96 12.66
C LYS A 20 17.50 -1.81 13.90
N HIS A 21 17.61 -1.18 15.08
CA HIS A 21 17.42 -1.87 16.35
C HIS A 21 16.01 -2.44 16.47
N VAL A 22 15.00 -1.63 16.16
CA VAL A 22 13.59 -2.03 16.19
C VAL A 22 13.29 -3.23 15.27
N LEU A 23 13.85 -3.22 14.07
CA LEU A 23 13.70 -4.31 13.09
C LEU A 23 14.46 -5.58 13.46
N SER A 24 15.52 -5.46 14.27
CA SER A 24 16.35 -6.59 14.70
C SER A 24 15.84 -7.26 15.98
N GLU A 25 15.10 -6.55 16.83
CA GLU A 25 14.47 -7.13 18.03
C GLU A 25 13.43 -8.18 17.64
N ASP A 26 13.38 -9.34 18.28
CA ASP A 26 12.53 -10.50 17.93
C ASP A 26 11.14 -10.53 18.60
N LYS A 27 10.95 -9.77 19.68
CA LYS A 27 9.75 -9.83 20.56
C LYS A 27 8.62 -8.89 20.17
N ARG A 28 8.87 -7.87 19.35
CA ARG A 28 7.81 -6.91 19.01
C ARG A 28 7.07 -7.35 17.75
N PRO A 29 5.74 -7.22 17.69
CA PRO A 29 5.02 -7.39 16.45
C PRO A 29 5.45 -6.33 15.42
N ILE A 30 5.78 -6.78 14.21
CA ILE A 30 6.18 -5.89 13.10
C ILE A 30 5.27 -6.15 11.91
N ALA A 31 4.81 -5.05 11.32
CA ALA A 31 4.12 -5.10 10.04
C ALA A 31 4.60 -4.02 9.08
N PHE A 32 4.37 -4.26 7.80
CA PHE A 32 4.63 -3.31 6.72
C PHE A 32 3.32 -2.94 6.02
N ILE A 33 3.14 -1.68 5.65
CA ILE A 33 2.24 -1.28 4.56
C ILE A 33 3.10 -1.05 3.31
N ILE A 34 2.89 -1.88 2.30
CA ILE A 34 3.50 -1.76 0.98
C ILE A 34 2.41 -1.27 0.03
N ALA A 35 2.50 -0.02 -0.40
CA ALA A 35 1.47 0.63 -1.19
C ALA A 35 1.92 0.95 -2.62
N ALA A 36 1.10 1.71 -3.36
CA ALA A 36 1.24 1.88 -4.81
C ALA A 36 2.56 2.56 -5.23
N GLY A 37 3.26 3.24 -4.32
CA GLY A 37 4.58 3.79 -4.59
C GLY A 37 5.70 2.75 -4.66
N CYS A 38 5.51 1.54 -4.10
CA CYS A 38 6.55 0.51 -4.09
C CYS A 38 6.82 -0.09 -5.49
N PRO A 39 5.81 -0.51 -6.28
CA PRO A 39 6.04 -0.96 -7.66
C PRO A 39 6.70 0.09 -8.56
N VAL A 40 6.45 1.38 -8.30
CA VAL A 40 7.00 2.50 -9.09
C VAL A 40 8.53 2.59 -8.99
N SER A 41 9.09 2.17 -7.85
CA SER A 41 10.54 2.13 -7.65
C SER A 41 11.24 1.08 -8.53
N ILE A 42 10.50 0.06 -8.99
CA ILE A 42 11.04 -0.99 -9.83
C ILE A 42 10.96 -0.52 -11.28
N ARG A 43 12.12 -0.36 -11.91
CA ARG A 43 12.18 0.05 -13.31
C ARG A 43 12.41 -1.14 -14.23
N HIS A 44 11.59 -1.24 -15.26
CA HIS A 44 11.75 -2.18 -16.35
C HIS A 44 11.72 -1.39 -17.67
N ASN A 45 12.80 -1.47 -18.46
CA ASN A 45 12.98 -0.70 -19.70
C ASN A 45 12.76 0.82 -19.52
N ASP A 46 13.38 1.41 -18.49
CA ASP A 46 13.29 2.84 -18.10
C ASP A 46 11.90 3.36 -17.69
N ALA A 47 10.89 2.49 -17.65
CA ALA A 47 9.55 2.79 -17.14
C ALA A 47 9.33 2.12 -15.76
N PRO A 48 8.47 2.69 -14.90
CA PRO A 48 8.03 2.00 -13.69
C PRO A 48 7.28 0.72 -14.04
N LEU A 49 7.47 -0.34 -13.26
CA LEU A 49 6.86 -1.65 -13.48
C LEU A 49 5.32 -1.54 -13.44
N ILE A 50 4.80 -0.89 -12.40
CA ILE A 50 3.40 -0.47 -12.32
C ILE A 50 3.39 1.02 -11.98
N PRO A 51 2.64 1.85 -12.73
CA PRO A 51 2.53 3.27 -12.43
C PRO A 51 1.77 3.50 -11.11
N ASP A 52 1.98 4.66 -10.49
CA ASP A 52 1.17 5.09 -9.36
C ASP A 52 -0.28 5.36 -9.79
N VAL A 53 -1.16 5.63 -8.81
CA VAL A 53 -2.59 5.92 -9.07
C VAL A 53 -2.76 7.07 -10.08
N ALA A 54 -1.92 8.09 -10.03
CA ALA A 54 -1.97 9.21 -10.98
C ALA A 54 -1.55 8.81 -12.39
N GLY A 55 -0.46 8.03 -12.54
CA GLY A 55 -0.01 7.48 -13.82
C GLY A 55 -1.02 6.52 -14.43
N LEU A 56 -1.62 5.65 -13.63
CA LEU A 56 -2.69 4.74 -14.06
C LEU A 56 -3.92 5.52 -14.55
N THR A 57 -4.32 6.55 -13.80
CA THR A 57 -5.43 7.45 -14.19
C THR A 57 -5.17 8.11 -15.55
N ARG A 58 -3.92 8.57 -15.80
CA ARG A 58 -3.54 9.16 -17.08
C ARG A 58 -3.60 8.15 -18.22
N LYS A 59 -2.99 6.97 -18.07
CA LYS A 59 -3.02 5.91 -19.08
C LYS A 59 -4.45 5.50 -19.47
N ILE A 60 -5.33 5.34 -18.49
CA ILE A 60 -6.73 4.98 -18.73
C ILE A 60 -7.42 6.14 -19.45
N SER A 61 -7.27 7.37 -18.98
CA SER A 61 -7.84 8.55 -19.64
C SER A 61 -7.40 8.69 -21.10
N ASP A 62 -6.11 8.43 -21.39
CA ASP A 62 -5.55 8.49 -22.74
C ASP A 62 -6.10 7.37 -23.63
N SER A 63 -6.31 6.17 -23.08
CA SER A 63 -6.88 5.01 -23.81
C SER A 63 -8.31 5.26 -24.28
N PHE A 64 -9.08 6.06 -23.53
CA PHE A 64 -10.43 6.49 -23.91
C PHE A 64 -10.49 7.88 -24.60
N GLY A 65 -9.37 8.60 -24.64
CA GLY A 65 -9.27 10.00 -25.09
C GLY A 65 -9.48 10.23 -26.59
N GLY A 66 -9.57 9.17 -27.39
CA GLY A 66 -9.84 9.27 -28.83
C GLY A 66 -11.24 9.78 -29.19
N ASN A 67 -12.19 9.79 -28.25
CA ASN A 67 -13.56 10.23 -28.49
C ASN A 67 -14.02 11.25 -27.42
N PRO A 68 -14.09 12.56 -27.74
CA PRO A 68 -14.56 13.62 -26.84
C PRO A 68 -16.00 13.41 -26.34
N ASP A 69 -16.83 12.67 -27.10
CA ASP A 69 -18.22 12.36 -26.74
C ASP A 69 -18.35 11.11 -25.87
N SER A 70 -17.24 10.44 -25.55
CA SER A 70 -17.25 9.25 -24.69
C SER A 70 -17.85 9.58 -23.31
N LEU A 71 -18.61 8.61 -22.79
CA LEU A 71 -19.23 8.70 -21.47
C LEU A 71 -18.19 8.99 -20.38
N LEU A 72 -17.00 8.41 -20.50
CA LEU A 72 -15.91 8.62 -19.55
C LEU A 72 -15.44 10.08 -19.52
N MET A 73 -15.26 10.73 -20.68
CA MET A 73 -14.83 12.13 -20.71
C MET A 73 -15.87 13.07 -20.11
N LYS A 74 -17.16 12.80 -20.32
CA LYS A 74 -18.26 13.54 -19.68
C LYS A 74 -18.24 13.35 -18.16
N ILE A 75 -17.99 12.13 -17.68
CA ILE A 75 -17.83 11.83 -16.24
C ILE A 75 -16.64 12.59 -15.66
N ILE A 76 -15.47 12.52 -16.31
CA ILE A 76 -14.25 13.21 -15.86
C ILE A 76 -14.49 14.73 -15.81
N GLN A 77 -15.14 15.30 -16.82
CA GLN A 77 -15.44 16.73 -16.87
C GLN A 77 -16.39 17.15 -15.75
N ASN A 78 -17.40 16.33 -15.44
CA ASN A 78 -18.31 16.57 -14.33
C ASN A 78 -17.57 16.47 -12.98
N LEU A 79 -16.74 15.45 -12.80
CA LEU A 79 -15.94 15.31 -11.58
C LEU A 79 -14.98 16.49 -11.37
N LYS A 80 -14.41 17.05 -12.45
CA LYS A 80 -13.53 18.22 -12.40
C LYS A 80 -14.18 19.48 -11.84
N THR A 81 -15.52 19.59 -11.82
CA THR A 81 -16.19 20.73 -11.17
C THR A 81 -16.09 20.69 -9.65
N THR A 82 -15.87 19.49 -9.09
CA THR A 82 -15.85 19.23 -7.64
C THR A 82 -14.47 18.84 -7.15
N ILE A 83 -13.73 18.05 -7.94
CA ILE A 83 -12.40 17.52 -7.63
C ILE A 83 -11.45 17.95 -8.75
N PRO A 84 -10.48 18.85 -8.52
CA PRO A 84 -9.67 19.43 -9.59
C PRO A 84 -8.85 18.39 -10.37
N ASN A 85 -8.42 17.31 -9.72
CA ASN A 85 -7.69 16.20 -10.33
C ASN A 85 -8.30 14.86 -9.89
N PRO A 86 -9.37 14.38 -10.55
CA PRO A 86 -10.00 13.12 -10.18
C PRO A 86 -9.06 11.95 -10.48
N THR A 87 -8.94 11.04 -9.53
CA THR A 87 -8.20 9.78 -9.69
C THR A 87 -9.08 8.72 -10.35
N ILE A 88 -8.48 7.61 -10.78
CA ILE A 88 -9.23 6.45 -11.26
C ILE A 88 -10.20 5.91 -10.19
N GLU A 89 -9.82 6.04 -8.93
CA GLU A 89 -10.64 5.65 -7.78
C GLU A 89 -11.89 6.51 -7.63
N ASP A 90 -11.75 7.83 -7.85
CA ASP A 90 -12.87 8.78 -7.89
C ASP A 90 -13.80 8.52 -9.07
N ILE A 91 -13.23 8.23 -10.25
CA ILE A 91 -13.97 7.92 -11.47
C ILE A 91 -14.82 6.66 -11.27
N LEU A 92 -14.22 5.58 -10.77
CA LEU A 92 -14.94 4.33 -10.51
C LEU A 92 -15.97 4.48 -9.39
N SER A 93 -15.67 5.29 -8.37
CA SER A 93 -16.65 5.67 -7.34
C SER A 93 -17.89 6.34 -7.93
N TYR A 94 -17.69 7.26 -8.86
CA TYR A 94 -18.78 7.97 -9.52
C TYR A 94 -19.59 7.08 -10.45
N ILE A 95 -18.93 6.25 -11.28
CA ILE A 95 -19.59 5.26 -12.15
C ILE A 95 -20.50 4.34 -11.33
N ARG A 96 -20.00 3.83 -10.20
CA ARG A 96 -20.75 2.96 -9.29
C ARG A 96 -21.92 3.66 -8.62
N LEU A 97 -21.80 4.97 -8.32
CA LEU A 97 -22.91 5.76 -7.81
C LEU A 97 -24.03 5.87 -8.85
N LEU A 98 -23.68 6.10 -10.12
CA LEU A 98 -24.66 6.18 -11.21
C LEU A 98 -25.45 4.87 -11.39
N GLN A 99 -24.81 3.71 -11.21
CA GLN A 99 -25.47 2.39 -11.28
C GLN A 99 -26.53 2.17 -10.21
N GLN A 100 -26.41 2.81 -9.04
CA GLN A 100 -27.32 2.61 -7.90
C GLN A 100 -28.61 3.44 -8.00
N ILE A 101 -28.61 4.49 -8.82
CA ILE A 101 -29.77 5.37 -8.97
C ILE A 101 -30.84 4.63 -9.79
N PRO A 102 -32.03 4.32 -9.23
CA PRO A 102 -33.10 3.67 -9.98
C PRO A 102 -33.56 4.62 -11.09
N MET A 103 -33.28 4.30 -12.34
CA MET A 103 -33.68 5.11 -13.50
C MET A 103 -35.19 4.99 -13.77
N SER A 104 -36.00 5.57 -12.89
CA SER A 104 -37.43 5.79 -13.12
C SER A 104 -37.61 7.05 -13.96
N GLY A 105 -37.14 7.03 -15.21
CA GLY A 105 -37.23 8.16 -16.14
C GLY A 105 -35.88 8.53 -16.73
N LYS A 106 -35.89 8.84 -18.03
CA LYS A 106 -34.73 9.32 -18.80
C LYS A 106 -34.19 10.61 -18.19
N ILE A 107 -33.25 10.51 -17.27
CA ILE A 107 -32.38 11.63 -16.92
C ILE A 107 -30.98 11.15 -17.28
N HIS A 108 -30.45 11.71 -18.37
CA HIS A 108 -29.12 11.47 -18.97
C HIS A 108 -28.94 10.44 -20.10
N ASP A 109 -29.97 10.02 -20.87
CA ASP A 109 -29.84 9.28 -22.16
C ASP A 109 -28.87 8.07 -22.24
N VAL A 110 -28.37 7.57 -21.11
CA VAL A 110 -27.37 6.51 -21.05
C VAL A 110 -27.98 5.34 -20.30
N GLU A 111 -28.07 4.20 -20.97
CA GLU A 111 -28.57 2.96 -20.37
C GLU A 111 -27.60 2.41 -19.32
N ASN A 112 -28.13 1.79 -18.25
CA ASN A 112 -27.31 1.09 -17.24
C ASN A 112 -26.36 0.04 -17.85
N SER A 113 -26.72 -0.56 -18.98
CA SER A 113 -25.88 -1.47 -19.75
C SER A 113 -24.56 -0.82 -20.18
N VAL A 114 -24.60 0.44 -20.61
CA VAL A 114 -23.42 1.20 -21.07
C VAL A 114 -22.53 1.57 -19.88
N ILE A 115 -23.11 1.92 -18.74
CA ILE A 115 -22.36 2.24 -17.52
C ILE A 115 -21.64 0.99 -17.00
N ASN A 116 -22.31 -0.17 -17.00
CA ASN A 116 -21.69 -1.44 -16.62
C ASN A 116 -20.56 -1.84 -17.57
N ALA A 117 -20.77 -1.71 -18.88
CA ALA A 117 -19.73 -1.99 -19.86
C ALA A 117 -18.51 -1.06 -19.70
N LEU A 118 -18.72 0.20 -19.34
CA LEU A 118 -17.63 1.13 -19.03
C LEU A 118 -16.87 0.72 -17.76
N GLU A 119 -17.56 0.33 -16.70
CA GLU A 119 -16.89 -0.18 -15.49
C GLU A 119 -16.05 -1.42 -15.80
N GLU A 120 -16.62 -2.40 -16.51
CA GLU A 120 -15.90 -3.61 -16.92
C GLU A 120 -14.66 -3.27 -17.74
N SER A 121 -14.78 -2.37 -18.73
CA SER A 121 -13.64 -1.94 -19.56
C SER A 121 -12.54 -1.27 -18.75
N ILE A 122 -12.88 -0.44 -17.76
CA ILE A 122 -11.89 0.20 -16.89
C ILE A 122 -11.21 -0.84 -16.00
N CYS A 123 -11.97 -1.77 -15.41
CA CYS A 123 -11.42 -2.84 -14.58
C CYS A 123 -10.47 -3.74 -15.39
N GLU A 124 -10.83 -4.10 -16.62
CA GLU A 124 -9.97 -4.88 -17.52
C GLU A 124 -8.64 -4.17 -17.82
N LEU A 125 -8.66 -2.86 -18.05
CA LEU A 125 -7.44 -2.07 -18.27
C LEU A 125 -6.57 -2.00 -17.01
N ILE A 126 -7.19 -1.85 -15.83
CA ILE A 126 -6.45 -1.90 -14.56
C ILE A 126 -5.82 -3.27 -14.37
N GLU A 127 -6.59 -4.35 -14.58
CA GLU A 127 -6.09 -5.73 -14.51
C GLU A 127 -4.89 -5.93 -15.44
N GLU A 128 -4.96 -5.46 -16.69
CA GLU A 128 -3.88 -5.58 -17.67
C GLU A 128 -2.61 -4.82 -17.24
N GLU A 129 -2.76 -3.63 -16.66
CA GLU A 129 -1.63 -2.80 -16.23
C GLU A 129 -0.96 -3.30 -14.95
N VAL A 130 -1.70 -3.94 -14.04
CA VAL A 130 -1.16 -4.42 -12.75
C VAL A 130 -0.80 -5.91 -12.76
N ASN A 131 -1.25 -6.68 -13.75
CA ASN A 131 -0.91 -8.10 -13.92
C ASN A 131 0.45 -8.24 -14.61
N VAL A 132 1.50 -7.90 -13.87
CA VAL A 132 2.89 -7.96 -14.30
C VAL A 132 3.71 -8.79 -13.32
N ASP A 133 4.77 -9.42 -13.83
CA ASP A 133 5.70 -10.19 -13.02
C ASP A 133 6.93 -9.35 -12.63
N LEU A 134 7.53 -9.68 -11.50
CA LEU A 134 8.79 -9.08 -11.07
C LEU A 134 9.93 -9.38 -12.06
N PRO A 135 10.76 -8.37 -12.39
CA PRO A 135 11.92 -8.59 -13.24
C PRO A 135 13.06 -9.26 -12.45
N GLY A 136 13.27 -10.55 -12.70
CA GLY A 136 14.32 -11.34 -12.03
C GLY A 136 14.03 -11.59 -10.55
N ASN A 137 15.02 -12.10 -9.82
CA ASN A 137 14.88 -12.67 -8.47
C ASN A 137 15.49 -11.82 -7.33
N ALA A 138 15.97 -10.61 -7.62
CA ALA A 138 16.68 -9.75 -6.65
C ALA A 138 16.05 -8.36 -6.50
N THR A 139 14.74 -8.26 -6.78
CA THR A 139 13.99 -7.00 -6.64
C THR A 139 13.82 -6.62 -5.16
N PRO A 140 13.40 -5.37 -4.86
CA PRO A 140 13.08 -4.96 -3.49
C PRO A 140 12.09 -5.88 -2.75
N TYR A 141 11.12 -6.46 -3.46
CA TYR A 141 10.19 -7.45 -2.89
C TYR A 141 10.93 -8.72 -2.45
N HIS A 142 11.83 -9.23 -3.28
CA HIS A 142 12.66 -10.40 -2.97
C HIS A 142 13.55 -10.16 -1.75
N LYS A 143 14.15 -8.96 -1.62
CA LYS A 143 14.95 -8.60 -0.45
C LYS A 143 14.13 -8.57 0.85
N ILE A 144 12.88 -8.09 0.80
CA ILE A 144 11.98 -8.14 1.96
C ILE A 144 11.62 -9.59 2.29
N ALA A 145 11.27 -10.40 1.30
CA ALA A 145 10.97 -11.82 1.50
C ALA A 145 12.19 -12.58 2.07
N ALA A 146 13.40 -12.30 1.58
CA ALA A 146 14.65 -12.85 2.11
C ALA A 146 14.88 -12.44 3.57
N TRP A 147 14.65 -11.17 3.91
CA TRP A 147 14.72 -10.68 5.28
C TRP A 147 13.72 -11.40 6.21
N ILE A 148 12.45 -11.55 5.78
CA ILE A 148 11.42 -12.30 6.52
C ILE A 148 11.86 -13.76 6.77
N ASN A 149 12.46 -14.40 5.78
CA ASN A 149 12.91 -15.78 5.90
C ASN A 149 14.13 -15.94 6.83
N SER A 150 14.95 -14.89 6.93
CA SER A 150 16.23 -14.93 7.65
C SER A 150 16.09 -14.62 9.15
N ILE A 151 15.01 -13.96 9.54
CA ILE A 151 14.78 -13.54 10.93
C ILE A 151 13.91 -14.56 11.67
N ASN A 152 14.39 -15.06 12.81
CA ASN A 152 13.57 -15.88 13.69
C ASN A 152 12.92 -14.98 14.74
N ARG A 153 11.60 -14.78 14.66
CA ARG A 153 10.83 -13.90 15.54
C ARG A 153 9.81 -14.68 16.35
N GLU A 154 9.45 -14.15 17.52
CA GLU A 154 8.35 -14.68 18.32
C GLU A 154 7.00 -14.40 17.67
N HIS A 155 6.86 -13.21 17.07
CA HIS A 155 5.69 -12.81 16.30
C HIS A 155 5.98 -12.80 14.80
N GLN A 156 5.01 -13.31 14.04
CA GLN A 156 5.02 -13.33 12.58
C GLN A 156 5.12 -11.91 12.01
N VAL A 157 5.82 -11.75 10.90
CA VAL A 157 5.80 -10.51 10.14
C VAL A 157 4.48 -10.44 9.36
N GLU A 158 3.76 -9.33 9.50
CA GLU A 158 2.54 -9.07 8.73
C GLU A 158 2.80 -8.03 7.63
N ILE A 159 2.23 -8.26 6.46
CA ILE A 159 2.36 -7.37 5.31
C ILE A 159 0.95 -6.97 4.92
N PHE A 160 0.64 -5.69 5.04
CA PHE A 160 -0.56 -5.08 4.53
C PHE A 160 -0.22 -4.42 3.20
N THR A 161 -1.11 -4.55 2.21
CA THR A 161 -0.90 -3.87 0.93
C THR A 161 -2.22 -3.35 0.37
N THR A 162 -2.15 -2.17 -0.23
CA THR A 162 -3.25 -1.58 -1.00
C THR A 162 -3.17 -1.96 -2.48
N ASN A 163 -2.14 -2.70 -2.89
CA ASN A 163 -1.88 -3.00 -4.28
C ASN A 163 -2.68 -4.22 -4.74
N TYR A 164 -3.14 -4.16 -5.99
CA TYR A 164 -3.89 -5.24 -6.62
C TYR A 164 -3.01 -6.33 -7.24
N ASP A 165 -1.76 -5.99 -7.55
CA ASP A 165 -0.77 -6.88 -8.15
C ASP A 165 -0.42 -8.07 -7.26
N LEU A 166 0.37 -9.02 -7.78
CA LEU A 166 0.82 -10.22 -7.05
C LEU A 166 2.32 -10.21 -6.75
N LEU A 167 2.96 -9.03 -6.75
CA LEU A 167 4.43 -8.94 -6.70
C LEU A 167 4.99 -9.44 -5.36
N MET A 168 4.29 -9.19 -4.25
CA MET A 168 4.73 -9.71 -2.94
C MET A 168 4.54 -11.22 -2.83
N GLU A 169 3.40 -11.73 -3.29
CA GLU A 169 3.14 -13.17 -3.38
C GLU A 169 4.22 -13.87 -4.19
N GLN A 170 4.50 -13.36 -5.39
CA GLN A 170 5.55 -13.89 -6.28
C GLN A 170 6.90 -13.95 -5.55
N ALA A 171 7.34 -12.86 -4.92
CA ALA A 171 8.63 -12.83 -4.22
C ALA A 171 8.71 -13.80 -3.03
N LEU A 172 7.61 -13.96 -2.28
CA LEU A 172 7.54 -14.92 -1.18
C LEU A 172 7.60 -16.36 -1.72
N GLU A 173 6.88 -16.66 -2.79
CA GLU A 173 6.83 -18.00 -3.40
C GLU A 173 8.16 -18.39 -4.06
N GLU A 174 8.79 -17.49 -4.82
CA GLU A 174 10.09 -17.74 -5.47
C GLU A 174 11.20 -18.03 -4.45
N LEU A 175 11.14 -17.43 -3.25
CA LEU A 175 12.07 -17.67 -2.15
C LEU A 175 11.60 -18.75 -1.16
N ASN A 176 10.51 -19.47 -1.45
CA ASN A 176 9.91 -20.51 -0.62
C ASN A 176 9.56 -20.03 0.81
N VAL A 177 9.21 -18.76 0.96
CA VAL A 177 8.80 -18.16 2.23
C VAL A 177 7.31 -18.46 2.44
N PRO A 178 6.94 -19.22 3.47
CA PRO A 178 5.53 -19.52 3.74
C PRO A 178 4.78 -18.24 4.12
N TYR A 179 3.61 -18.05 3.54
CA TYR A 179 2.72 -16.95 3.89
C TYR A 179 1.26 -17.42 3.98
N PHE A 180 0.48 -16.70 4.78
CA PHE A 180 -0.97 -16.85 4.87
C PHE A 180 -1.65 -15.56 4.44
N ASP A 181 -2.54 -15.65 3.45
CA ASP A 181 -3.29 -14.52 2.88
C ASP A 181 -4.80 -14.57 3.18
N GLY A 182 -5.22 -15.44 4.11
CA GLY A 182 -6.62 -15.69 4.40
C GLY A 182 -7.28 -16.76 3.53
N PHE A 183 -6.59 -17.27 2.50
CA PHE A 183 -7.11 -18.33 1.64
C PHE A 183 -6.47 -19.69 1.96
N VAL A 184 -7.28 -20.75 1.90
CA VAL A 184 -6.85 -22.12 2.14
C VAL A 184 -7.24 -23.01 0.96
N GLY A 185 -6.30 -23.82 0.50
CA GLY A 185 -6.47 -24.75 -0.62
C GLY A 185 -5.42 -24.57 -1.70
N SER A 186 -5.23 -25.58 -2.53
CA SER A 186 -4.18 -25.59 -3.56
C SER A 186 -4.71 -25.19 -4.95
N LYS A 187 -5.76 -25.85 -5.42
CA LYS A 187 -6.30 -25.63 -6.78
C LYS A 187 -7.30 -24.48 -6.85
N ARG A 188 -8.17 -24.38 -5.85
CA ARG A 188 -9.19 -23.34 -5.73
C ARG A 188 -9.26 -22.95 -4.27
N ALA A 189 -8.33 -22.09 -3.87
CA ALA A 189 -8.20 -21.70 -2.47
C ALA A 189 -9.42 -20.86 -2.10
N PHE A 190 -10.13 -21.23 -1.03
CA PHE A 190 -11.31 -20.53 -0.56
C PHE A 190 -10.96 -19.66 0.63
N PHE A 191 -11.68 -18.56 0.81
CA PHE A 191 -11.49 -17.68 1.94
C PHE A 191 -11.96 -18.34 3.24
N ASP A 192 -11.06 -18.57 4.20
CA ASP A 192 -11.37 -19.28 5.44
C ASP A 192 -11.26 -18.36 6.67
N ILE A 193 -12.41 -17.81 7.07
CA ILE A 193 -12.54 -16.92 8.24
C ILE A 193 -12.08 -17.62 9.51
N ARG A 194 -12.32 -18.93 9.63
CA ARG A 194 -12.03 -19.67 10.84
C ARG A 194 -10.52 -19.72 11.14
N THR A 195 -9.70 -19.99 10.12
CA THR A 195 -8.24 -19.96 10.26
C THR A 195 -7.73 -18.57 10.64
N ILE A 196 -8.35 -17.52 10.08
CA ILE A 196 -8.01 -16.12 10.40
C ILE A 196 -8.32 -15.80 11.87
N GLU A 197 -9.49 -16.17 12.37
CA GLU A 197 -9.90 -15.92 13.77
C GLU A 197 -9.10 -16.75 14.77
N GLU A 198 -8.84 -18.02 14.46
CA GLU A 198 -8.04 -18.88 15.35
C GLU A 198 -6.58 -18.43 15.43
N ASN A 199 -6.03 -17.89 14.33
CA ASN A 199 -4.69 -17.32 14.24
C ASN A 199 -3.57 -18.23 14.80
N LYS A 200 -3.72 -19.55 14.63
CA LYS A 200 -2.76 -20.59 15.09
C LYS A 200 -1.81 -21.00 13.98
N LEU A 201 -1.11 -20.03 13.41
CA LEU A 201 -0.13 -20.26 12.36
C LEU A 201 1.28 -20.42 12.95
N PRO A 202 2.17 -21.21 12.34
CA PRO A 202 3.55 -21.31 12.80
C PRO A 202 4.27 -19.95 12.73
N SER A 203 5.08 -19.60 13.72
CA SER A 203 5.77 -18.29 13.80
C SER A 203 6.66 -17.96 12.60
N ARG A 204 7.16 -18.98 11.89
CA ARG A 204 7.93 -18.82 10.64
C ARG A 204 7.11 -18.33 9.44
N TRP A 205 5.78 -18.41 9.50
CA TRP A 205 4.91 -17.93 8.43
C TRP A 205 4.80 -16.42 8.50
N SER A 206 4.81 -15.77 7.35
CA SER A 206 4.37 -14.39 7.23
C SER A 206 2.86 -14.34 7.01
N LYS A 207 2.26 -13.16 7.20
CA LYS A 207 0.86 -12.90 6.81
C LYS A 207 0.82 -11.82 5.75
N LEU A 208 -0.07 -11.97 4.78
CA LEU A 208 -0.27 -11.01 3.71
C LEU A 208 -1.74 -10.60 3.64
N TRP A 209 -2.03 -9.32 3.79
CA TRP A 209 -3.40 -8.80 3.85
C TRP A 209 -3.60 -7.75 2.76
N LYS A 210 -4.44 -8.08 1.77
CA LYS A 210 -4.79 -7.21 0.64
C LYS A 210 -5.99 -6.33 1.02
N LEU A 211 -5.75 -5.08 1.38
CA LEU A 211 -6.77 -4.17 1.90
C LEU A 211 -7.79 -3.75 0.83
N HIS A 212 -7.34 -3.56 -0.42
CA HIS A 212 -8.19 -3.11 -1.54
C HIS A 212 -8.61 -4.25 -2.48
N GLY A 213 -8.22 -5.48 -2.19
CA GLY A 213 -8.47 -6.62 -3.07
C GLY A 213 -7.25 -7.02 -3.88
N SER A 214 -7.46 -7.97 -4.79
CA SER A 214 -6.40 -8.55 -5.60
C SER A 214 -6.93 -8.99 -6.95
N ILE A 215 -6.07 -8.94 -7.97
CA ILE A 215 -6.40 -9.40 -9.32
C ILE A 215 -6.67 -10.92 -9.38
N ASN A 216 -6.23 -11.68 -8.38
CA ASN A 216 -6.44 -13.12 -8.34
C ASN A 216 -7.69 -13.56 -7.53
N TRP A 217 -8.47 -12.61 -6.99
CA TRP A 217 -9.69 -12.93 -6.26
C TRP A 217 -10.90 -12.96 -7.18
N GLN A 218 -11.72 -14.01 -7.07
CA GLN A 218 -12.91 -14.19 -7.89
C GLN A 218 -14.13 -14.49 -7.01
N LEU A 219 -15.28 -13.89 -7.37
CA LEU A 219 -16.57 -14.17 -6.73
C LEU A 219 -17.30 -15.25 -7.51
N ASP A 220 -17.58 -16.38 -6.85
CA ASP A 220 -18.54 -17.33 -7.40
C ASP A 220 -19.96 -16.78 -7.23
N LYS A 221 -20.62 -16.44 -8.33
CA LYS A 221 -21.98 -15.88 -8.33
C LYS A 221 -23.02 -16.85 -7.77
N GLN A 222 -22.79 -18.17 -7.86
CA GLN A 222 -23.74 -19.18 -7.39
C GLN A 222 -23.66 -19.37 -5.88
N THR A 223 -22.45 -19.53 -5.36
CA THR A 223 -22.23 -19.81 -3.92
C THR A 223 -22.01 -18.55 -3.09
N GLN A 224 -21.82 -17.39 -3.75
CA GLN A 224 -21.37 -16.14 -3.11
C GLN A 224 -20.06 -16.30 -2.32
N THR A 225 -19.25 -17.30 -2.67
CA THR A 225 -17.96 -17.54 -2.05
C THR A 225 -16.83 -16.92 -2.86
N ILE A 226 -15.84 -16.41 -2.15
CA ILE A 226 -14.65 -15.82 -2.75
C ILE A 226 -13.55 -16.87 -2.77
N TRP A 227 -12.90 -16.99 -3.91
CA TRP A 227 -11.81 -17.90 -4.09
C TRP A 227 -10.65 -17.21 -4.81
N ARG A 228 -9.44 -17.68 -4.52
CA ARG A 228 -8.22 -17.25 -5.18
C ARG A 228 -7.95 -18.18 -6.35
N GLY A 229 -7.76 -17.59 -7.52
CA GLY A 229 -7.57 -18.27 -8.80
C GLY A 229 -6.43 -17.68 -9.62
N THR A 230 -6.30 -18.12 -10.86
CA THR A 230 -5.44 -17.45 -11.83
C THR A 230 -6.11 -16.12 -12.25
N PRO A 231 -5.37 -15.01 -12.37
CA PRO A 231 -5.92 -13.78 -12.93
C PRO A 231 -6.56 -14.06 -14.30
N SER A 232 -7.81 -13.62 -14.48
CA SER A 232 -8.55 -13.80 -15.72
C SER A 232 -9.41 -12.57 -15.98
N LYS A 233 -9.39 -12.08 -17.22
CA LYS A 233 -10.02 -10.82 -17.63
C LYS A 233 -11.47 -10.69 -17.14
N GLY A 234 -11.77 -9.59 -16.46
CA GLY A 234 -13.13 -9.20 -16.07
C GLY A 234 -13.74 -10.04 -14.93
N CYS A 235 -12.93 -10.86 -14.26
CA CYS A 235 -13.37 -11.70 -13.13
C CYS A 235 -12.74 -11.30 -11.80
N SER A 236 -11.90 -10.27 -11.76
CA SER A 236 -11.16 -9.92 -10.57
C SER A 236 -11.95 -9.01 -9.62
N LEU A 237 -11.90 -9.33 -8.34
CA LEU A 237 -12.44 -8.52 -7.26
C LEU A 237 -11.44 -7.40 -6.90
N ILE A 238 -11.44 -6.35 -7.70
CA ILE A 238 -10.70 -5.12 -7.45
C ILE A 238 -11.65 -4.09 -6.84
N HIS A 239 -11.27 -3.49 -5.71
CA HIS A 239 -12.06 -2.46 -5.04
C HIS A 239 -11.39 -1.08 -5.06
N PRO A 240 -11.34 -0.39 -6.21
CA PRO A 240 -10.71 0.91 -6.34
C PRO A 240 -11.60 2.09 -5.93
N SER A 241 -12.81 1.91 -5.41
CA SER A 241 -13.72 3.05 -5.16
C SER A 241 -13.79 3.44 -3.68
N HIS A 242 -13.59 4.73 -3.37
CA HIS A 242 -13.79 5.33 -2.04
C HIS A 242 -15.27 5.35 -1.59
N LEU A 243 -16.24 5.45 -2.50
CA LEU A 243 -17.67 5.56 -2.16
C LEU A 243 -18.37 4.21 -1.95
N LYS A 244 -17.94 3.40 -0.96
CA LYS A 244 -18.64 2.17 -0.59
C LYS A 244 -18.60 1.85 0.91
N TYR A 245 -19.12 2.75 1.74
CA TYR A 245 -19.35 2.50 3.18
C TYR A 245 -20.14 1.19 3.44
N ASP A 246 -21.00 0.78 2.51
CA ASP A 246 -21.80 -0.45 2.63
C ASP A 246 -21.16 -1.72 2.02
N GLN A 247 -20.14 -1.59 1.15
CA GLN A 247 -19.48 -2.75 0.53
C GLN A 247 -18.05 -3.02 1.01
N SER A 248 -17.38 -2.06 1.67
CA SER A 248 -16.20 -2.35 2.50
C SER A 248 -16.55 -3.28 3.68
N ARG A 249 -17.85 -3.41 3.98
CA ARG A 249 -18.43 -4.40 4.90
C ARG A 249 -18.70 -5.76 4.27
N LYS A 250 -18.36 -5.95 2.98
CA LYS A 250 -18.40 -7.27 2.36
C LYS A 250 -17.11 -8.02 2.69
N MET A 251 -17.27 -9.33 2.86
CA MET A 251 -16.15 -10.25 2.86
C MET A 251 -15.44 -10.17 1.50
N PRO A 252 -14.10 -10.27 1.43
CA PRO A 252 -13.16 -10.50 2.54
C PRO A 252 -12.57 -9.20 3.11
N TYR A 253 -12.88 -8.04 2.52
CA TYR A 253 -12.27 -6.73 2.83
C TYR A 253 -12.44 -6.32 4.28
N LEU A 254 -13.62 -6.57 4.87
CA LEU A 254 -13.88 -6.30 6.28
C LEU A 254 -12.88 -7.02 7.18
N VAL A 255 -12.61 -8.30 6.89
CA VAL A 255 -11.64 -9.09 7.66
C VAL A 255 -10.23 -8.56 7.46
N MET A 256 -9.84 -8.20 6.23
CA MET A 256 -8.52 -7.63 5.94
C MET A 256 -8.27 -6.35 6.76
N MET A 257 -9.26 -5.46 6.82
CA MET A 257 -9.17 -4.23 7.60
C MET A 257 -9.19 -4.49 9.11
N ASP A 258 -9.95 -5.50 9.56
CA ASP A 258 -9.97 -5.90 10.96
C ASP A 258 -8.63 -6.52 11.40
N GLN A 259 -7.90 -7.22 10.53
CA GLN A 259 -6.53 -7.66 10.82
C GLN A 259 -5.59 -6.46 11.05
N LEU A 260 -5.73 -5.37 10.29
CA LEU A 260 -4.93 -4.15 10.53
C LEU A 260 -5.25 -3.53 11.89
N LYS A 261 -6.53 -3.45 12.27
CA LYS A 261 -6.95 -2.96 13.60
C LYS A 261 -6.41 -3.86 14.71
N LEU A 262 -6.51 -5.18 14.54
CA LEU A 262 -6.03 -6.16 15.50
C LEU A 262 -4.52 -6.04 15.69
N PHE A 263 -3.76 -5.90 14.59
CA PHE A 263 -2.31 -5.68 14.64
C PHE A 263 -1.96 -4.42 15.44
N LEU A 264 -2.59 -3.28 15.15
CA LEU A 264 -2.32 -2.02 15.85
C LEU A 264 -2.68 -2.06 17.35
N ASN A 265 -3.62 -2.92 17.75
CA ASN A 265 -3.97 -3.11 19.16
C ASN A 265 -3.00 -4.04 19.91
N GLN A 266 -2.05 -4.70 19.23
CA GLN A 266 -1.05 -5.53 19.89
C GLN A 266 -0.06 -4.66 20.70
N PRO A 267 0.42 -5.14 21.86
CA PRO A 267 1.33 -4.37 22.70
C PRO A 267 2.65 -4.09 21.96
N SER A 268 3.05 -2.82 21.91
CA SER A 268 4.29 -2.38 21.24
C SER A 268 4.37 -2.74 19.75
N ALA A 269 3.23 -2.82 19.06
CA ALA A 269 3.17 -3.05 17.62
C ALA A 269 3.90 -1.96 16.85
N ILE A 270 4.70 -2.36 15.86
CA ILE A 270 5.41 -1.45 14.97
C ILE A 270 4.92 -1.65 13.54
N LEU A 271 4.38 -0.58 12.96
CA LEU A 271 3.98 -0.54 11.56
C LEU A 271 4.93 0.35 10.77
N ILE A 272 5.45 -0.13 9.66
CA ILE A 272 6.30 0.64 8.75
C ILE A 272 5.53 0.85 7.45
N THR A 273 5.33 2.08 7.02
CA THR A 273 4.65 2.38 5.76
C THR A 273 5.67 2.83 4.71
N CYS A 274 5.59 2.25 3.52
CA CYS A 274 6.42 2.60 2.38
C CYS A 274 5.56 2.69 1.11
N GLY A 275 5.81 3.70 0.29
CA GLY A 275 5.02 3.96 -0.91
C GLY A 275 3.57 4.36 -0.64
N TYR A 276 3.21 4.71 0.60
CA TYR A 276 1.86 5.08 1.01
C TYR A 276 1.71 6.61 1.10
N SER A 277 0.82 7.16 0.27
CA SER A 277 0.62 8.61 0.13
C SER A 277 -0.23 9.24 1.23
N TYR A 278 -0.87 8.44 2.10
CA TYR A 278 -1.87 8.90 3.07
C TYR A 278 -3.08 9.61 2.44
N LYS A 279 -3.39 9.37 1.17
CA LYS A 279 -4.62 9.89 0.53
C LYS A 279 -5.86 9.06 0.85
N ASP A 280 -5.70 7.79 1.26
CA ASP A 280 -6.83 6.95 1.65
C ASP A 280 -7.31 7.29 3.07
N GLN A 281 -8.46 7.97 3.15
CA GLN A 281 -9.04 8.38 4.43
C GLN A 281 -9.46 7.20 5.31
N HIS A 282 -9.93 6.09 4.74
CA HIS A 282 -10.43 4.96 5.53
C HIS A 282 -9.28 4.22 6.23
N ILE A 283 -8.18 3.97 5.52
CA ILE A 283 -6.97 3.42 6.13
C ILE A 283 -6.43 4.41 7.17
N ASN A 284 -6.37 5.70 6.85
CA ASN A 284 -5.89 6.73 7.77
C ASN A 284 -6.70 6.82 9.07
N GLU A 285 -8.02 6.66 9.00
CA GLU A 285 -8.88 6.60 10.18
C GLU A 285 -8.54 5.40 11.07
N VAL A 286 -8.34 4.22 10.47
CA VAL A 286 -7.91 3.00 11.18
C VAL A 286 -6.55 3.19 11.83
N LEU A 287 -5.57 3.76 11.12
CA LEU A 287 -4.24 4.05 11.66
C LEU A 287 -4.32 5.03 12.83
N SER A 288 -5.05 6.13 12.65
CA SER A 288 -5.21 7.19 13.65
C SER A 288 -5.94 6.71 14.91
N GLN A 289 -6.98 5.88 14.74
CA GLN A 289 -7.72 5.27 15.84
C GLN A 289 -6.87 4.24 16.57
N GLY A 290 -6.15 3.37 15.84
CA GLY A 290 -5.24 2.39 16.43
C GLY A 290 -4.16 3.05 17.29
N LEU A 291 -3.53 4.11 16.77
CA LEU A 291 -2.55 4.90 17.54
C LEU A 291 -3.16 5.63 18.74
N GLN A 292 -4.44 6.00 18.68
CA GLN A 292 -5.14 6.63 19.80
C GLN A 292 -5.49 5.62 20.89
N THR A 293 -5.93 4.43 20.51
CA THR A 293 -6.30 3.36 21.45
C THR A 293 -5.08 2.69 22.06
N ASN A 294 -3.97 2.58 21.32
CA ASN A 294 -2.72 1.98 21.78
C ASN A 294 -1.56 2.99 21.73
N PRO A 295 -1.27 3.68 22.85
CA PRO A 295 -0.16 4.64 22.92
C PRO A 295 1.24 4.03 22.72
N ASN A 296 1.37 2.71 22.89
CA ASN A 296 2.64 1.99 22.74
C ASN A 296 2.87 1.50 21.31
N ALA A 297 1.84 1.48 20.45
CA ALA A 297 2.01 1.21 19.04
C ALA A 297 2.76 2.37 18.38
N LEU A 298 3.66 2.07 17.46
CA LEU A 298 4.49 3.02 16.72
C LEU A 298 4.29 2.83 15.23
N ILE A 299 4.08 3.92 14.50
CA ILE A 299 4.07 3.91 13.04
C ILE A 299 5.27 4.70 12.53
N TYR A 300 6.10 4.09 11.69
CA TYR A 300 7.13 4.76 10.90
C TYR A 300 6.61 4.98 9.49
N GLY A 301 6.27 6.22 9.16
CA GLY A 301 5.89 6.61 7.80
C GLY A 301 7.11 7.03 6.99
N LEU A 302 7.53 6.22 6.03
CA LEU A 302 8.69 6.49 5.17
C LEU A 302 8.19 7.14 3.87
N GLN A 303 8.48 8.43 3.71
CA GLN A 303 8.03 9.21 2.55
C GLN A 303 9.16 9.49 1.57
N TYR A 304 8.88 9.22 0.30
CA TYR A 304 9.85 9.37 -0.79
C TYR A 304 10.14 10.84 -1.14
N ASP A 305 9.11 11.69 -1.12
CA ASP A 305 9.22 13.09 -1.53
C ASP A 305 9.30 14.05 -0.33
N VAL A 306 9.32 15.36 -0.60
CA VAL A 306 9.30 16.41 0.41
C VAL A 306 8.04 16.36 1.27
N LEU A 307 8.17 16.70 2.55
CA LEU A 307 7.09 16.64 3.53
C LEU A 307 5.86 17.46 3.14
N GLU A 308 6.05 18.56 2.40
CA GLU A 308 4.96 19.44 1.93
C GLU A 308 3.97 18.75 0.97
N ASN A 309 4.39 17.68 0.30
CA ASN A 309 3.54 16.91 -0.61
C ASN A 309 2.61 15.94 0.14
N TYR A 310 2.75 15.79 1.46
CA TYR A 310 2.02 14.83 2.29
C TYR A 310 1.28 15.51 3.44
N GLN A 311 0.33 16.41 3.11
CA GLN A 311 -0.40 17.20 4.11
C GLN A 311 -1.23 16.32 5.06
N GLU A 312 -1.90 15.29 4.55
CA GLU A 312 -2.70 14.35 5.34
C GLU A 312 -1.84 13.58 6.35
N ALA A 313 -0.65 13.14 5.92
CA ALA A 313 0.31 12.47 6.79
C ALA A 313 0.85 13.42 7.86
N LYS A 314 1.17 14.66 7.48
CA LYS A 314 1.63 15.73 8.37
C LYS A 314 0.60 16.05 9.45
N ASP A 315 -0.65 16.25 9.06
CA ASP A 315 -1.75 16.51 9.98
C ASP A 315 -1.95 15.36 10.99
N MET A 316 -1.81 14.13 10.54
CA MET A 316 -1.88 12.96 11.42
C MET A 316 -0.71 12.92 12.41
N ALA A 317 0.52 13.14 11.93
CA ALA A 317 1.75 13.07 12.74
C ALA A 317 1.83 14.19 13.79
N LEU A 318 1.30 15.38 13.48
CA LEU A 318 1.19 16.47 14.45
C LEU A 318 0.14 16.18 15.54
N LYS A 319 -0.89 15.38 15.23
CA LYS A 319 -1.92 14.97 16.21
C LYS A 319 -1.52 13.75 17.04
N ARG A 320 -0.63 12.89 16.54
CA ARG A 320 -0.27 11.59 17.13
C ARG A 320 1.25 11.50 17.36
N SER A 321 1.69 11.47 18.62
CA SER A 321 3.12 11.42 18.97
C SER A 321 3.81 10.12 18.60
N ASN A 322 3.02 9.07 18.39
CA ASN A 322 3.43 7.73 18.03
C ASN A 322 3.38 7.46 16.51
N LEU A 323 3.09 8.47 15.70
CA LEU A 323 3.38 8.47 14.27
C LEU A 323 4.67 9.26 14.04
N ILE A 324 5.72 8.55 13.64
CA ILE A 324 7.01 9.10 13.23
C ILE A 324 7.00 9.18 11.72
N LEU A 325 6.98 10.40 11.17
CA LEU A 325 6.98 10.62 9.73
C LEU A 325 8.38 11.05 9.30
N LEU A 326 9.01 10.27 8.43
CA LEU A 326 10.36 10.51 7.92
C LEU A 326 10.27 10.76 6.42
N ALA A 327 10.40 12.02 6.02
CA ALA A 327 10.37 12.44 4.63
C ALA A 327 11.77 12.79 4.13
N LYS A 328 11.87 13.05 2.83
CA LYS A 328 13.13 13.32 2.14
C LYS A 328 13.91 14.46 2.79
N ASP A 329 13.25 15.58 3.05
CA ASP A 329 13.81 16.85 3.52
C ASP A 329 13.67 17.06 5.04
N ARG A 330 12.60 16.53 5.64
CA ARG A 330 12.22 16.78 7.04
C ARG A 330 11.66 15.55 7.72
N ALA A 331 11.53 15.62 9.03
CA ALA A 331 10.85 14.62 9.84
C ALA A 331 9.86 15.25 10.83
N ILE A 332 8.83 14.49 11.19
CA ILE A 332 7.93 14.79 12.30
C ILE A 332 8.09 13.70 13.35
N ILE A 333 8.64 14.06 14.51
CA ILE A 333 8.88 13.12 15.62
C ILE A 333 8.27 13.73 16.88
N GLY A 334 7.39 12.97 17.56
CA GLY A 334 6.77 13.43 18.81
C GLY A 334 5.96 14.70 18.63
N LYS A 335 5.26 14.84 17.49
CA LYS A 335 4.44 16.02 17.10
C LYS A 335 5.24 17.29 16.78
N LYS A 336 6.56 17.20 16.61
CA LYS A 336 7.40 18.34 16.23
C LYS A 336 7.98 18.10 14.85
N GLU A 337 7.82 19.08 13.97
CA GLU A 337 8.50 19.13 12.68
C GLU A 337 9.94 19.61 12.89
N GLY A 338 10.88 18.99 12.19
CA GLY A 338 12.28 19.34 12.23
C GLY A 338 13.02 18.93 10.96
N GLU A 339 14.11 19.63 10.68
CA GLU A 339 14.95 19.41 9.51
C GLU A 339 16.06 18.40 9.83
N TRP A 340 16.58 17.74 8.81
CA TRP A 340 17.75 16.87 8.99
C TRP A 340 18.99 17.70 9.31
N LYS A 341 19.78 17.26 10.31
CA LYS A 341 21.08 17.87 10.60
C LYS A 341 21.99 17.72 9.37
N PRO A 342 22.63 18.79 8.89
CA PRO A 342 23.66 18.67 7.88
C PRO A 342 24.83 17.87 8.46
N ASP A 343 25.29 16.84 7.74
CA ASP A 343 26.41 16.01 8.19
C ASP A 343 27.72 16.81 8.08
N PRO A 344 28.42 17.07 9.20
CA PRO A 344 29.69 17.80 9.18
C PRO A 344 30.82 17.04 8.45
N GLN A 345 30.67 15.74 8.15
CA GLN A 345 31.65 14.94 7.39
C GLN A 345 31.40 14.89 5.88
N SER A 346 30.33 15.50 5.38
CA SER A 346 30.13 15.68 3.94
C SER A 346 31.09 16.75 3.39
N SER A 347 32.36 16.35 3.23
CA SER A 347 33.37 17.14 2.52
C SER A 347 32.88 17.47 1.11
N GLN A 348 33.15 18.72 0.71
CA GLN A 348 32.96 19.30 -0.61
C GLN A 348 33.15 18.27 -1.74
N ASP A 349 32.18 18.23 -2.66
CA ASP A 349 32.17 17.54 -3.97
C ASP A 349 31.60 16.11 -4.11
N ASN A 350 30.73 15.59 -3.24
CA ASN A 350 29.76 14.56 -3.65
C ASN A 350 28.44 14.61 -2.86
N ASP A 351 27.38 15.01 -3.58
CA ASP A 351 25.95 15.05 -3.24
C ASP A 351 25.47 16.17 -2.27
N PRO A 352 24.93 17.30 -2.79
CA PRO A 352 24.48 18.45 -1.98
C PRO A 352 23.24 18.24 -1.10
N LEU A 353 22.79 17.00 -0.86
CA LEU A 353 21.47 16.74 -0.29
C LEU A 353 21.49 15.51 0.64
N LEU A 354 21.61 15.76 1.94
CA LEU A 354 21.55 14.75 3.01
C LEU A 354 20.12 14.26 3.25
N PHE A 355 19.46 13.78 2.20
CA PHE A 355 18.08 13.35 2.26
C PHE A 355 17.94 11.95 2.89
N PHE A 356 16.86 11.76 3.65
CA PHE A 356 16.52 10.44 4.19
C PHE A 356 16.04 9.51 3.07
N LYS A 357 16.90 8.58 2.64
CA LYS A 357 16.67 7.74 1.44
C LYS A 357 15.71 6.56 1.65
N LEU A 358 15.36 6.20 2.89
CA LEU A 358 14.48 5.04 3.16
C LEU A 358 13.02 5.24 2.71
N GLY A 359 12.63 6.45 2.31
CA GLY A 359 11.35 6.67 1.61
C GLY A 359 11.29 5.97 0.25
N ASP A 360 12.44 5.68 -0.36
CA ASP A 360 12.56 4.84 -1.55
C ASP A 360 12.54 3.36 -1.17
N PHE A 361 11.64 2.61 -1.77
CA PHE A 361 11.46 1.19 -1.52
C PHE A 361 12.71 0.36 -1.83
N GLN A 362 13.53 0.75 -2.82
CA GLN A 362 14.78 0.06 -3.11
C GLN A 362 15.81 0.22 -1.99
N HIS A 363 15.87 1.40 -1.40
CA HIS A 363 16.74 1.70 -0.26
C HIS A 363 16.23 1.03 1.02
N LEU A 364 14.92 1.03 1.27
CA LEU A 364 14.32 0.29 2.39
C LEU A 364 14.62 -1.21 2.30
N ALA A 365 14.44 -1.80 1.12
CA ALA A 365 14.68 -3.22 0.91
C ALA A 365 16.15 -3.59 1.09
N SER A 366 17.08 -2.74 0.62
CA SER A 366 18.52 -2.93 0.83
C SER A 366 18.91 -2.75 2.30
N PHE A 367 18.26 -1.83 3.02
CA PHE A 367 18.44 -1.66 4.46
C PHE A 367 17.96 -2.87 5.26
N LEU A 368 16.84 -3.50 4.89
CA LEU A 368 16.36 -4.75 5.48
C LEU A 368 17.30 -5.92 5.16
N GLU A 369 17.78 -5.97 3.93
CA GLU A 369 18.78 -6.94 3.51
C GLU A 369 20.07 -6.82 4.33
N GLU A 370 20.58 -5.62 4.63
CA GLU A 370 21.75 -5.44 5.51
C GLU A 370 21.52 -5.92 6.96
N ILE A 371 20.26 -5.99 7.39
CA ILE A 371 19.89 -6.53 8.70
C ILE A 371 19.90 -8.06 8.66
N SER A 372 19.49 -8.66 7.55
CA SER A 372 19.61 -10.10 7.33
C SER A 372 21.03 -10.47 6.90
N GLN A 373 21.66 -11.47 7.52
CA GLN A 373 22.92 -12.03 6.98
C GLN A 373 22.66 -12.92 5.75
N TYR A 374 21.78 -12.49 4.84
CA TYR A 374 21.35 -13.27 3.69
C TYR A 374 22.36 -13.13 2.55
N ASP A 375 22.85 -14.25 2.04
CA ASP A 375 23.90 -14.32 1.04
C ASP A 375 23.34 -14.83 -0.29
N TRP A 376 23.09 -13.91 -1.23
CA TRP A 376 22.56 -14.21 -2.57
C TRP A 376 23.47 -15.10 -3.42
N SER A 377 24.75 -15.25 -3.05
CA SER A 377 25.68 -16.11 -3.80
C SER A 377 25.33 -17.60 -3.70
N LYS A 378 24.52 -18.00 -2.72
CA LYS A 378 24.14 -19.40 -2.47
C LYS A 378 22.93 -19.91 -3.25
N GLN A 379 22.27 -19.06 -4.05
CA GLN A 379 21.11 -19.47 -4.86
C GLN A 379 21.45 -19.77 -6.34
N ASN A 380 22.67 -19.48 -6.79
CA ASN A 380 23.10 -19.71 -8.18
C ASN A 380 23.89 -21.01 -8.38
N ASP A 381 23.93 -21.90 -7.39
CA ASP A 381 24.59 -23.22 -7.46
C ASP A 381 23.59 -24.38 -7.59
#